data_AF-A0A939G9B4-F1
#
_entry.id   AF-A0A939G9B4-F1
#
_cell.length_a   1.000
_cell.length_b   1.000
_cell.length_c   1.000
_cell.angle_alpha   90.00
_cell.angle_beta   90.00
_cell.angle_gamma   90.00
#
_symmetry.space_group_name_H-M   'P 1'
#
loop_
_entity.id
_entity.type
_entity.pdbx_description
1 polymer ?
#
loop_
_entity_poly.entity_id
_entity_poly.type
_entity_poly.pdbx_seq_one_letter_code
_entity_poly.pdbx_strand_id
1 'polypeptide(L)'
;MHTSVNQSFRGFNEPFEGVVKYMYLDILGLVTVGVGNLIDPISAALSLPFQYQNKPGIKTPEAPASRAVIEAEWKLLKSHQELAKLGHRACKKFTNLELSETAIDNLIQQRLLQNEAFLKRQKPFRNFDNWPADAQMAILSMAWAMGPGNLHKWTLFAGACERMDFDTAAENCRIREAGNPGVIPRNKANKHLFNNGASVVAGEADGFYQLSTLYYPIWAMKPQVV
;
A
#
# COMPACT_ATOMS: atom_id res chain seq x y z
N MET A 1 3.25 -2.45 13.78
CA MET A 1 3.89 -1.28 13.13
C MET A 1 3.81 -0.10 14.07
N HIS A 2 4.73 0.86 13.95
CA HIS A 2 4.69 2.11 14.72
C HIS A 2 3.48 2.97 14.32
N THR A 3 2.96 3.74 15.27
CA THR A 3 1.82 4.65 15.06
C THR A 3 2.10 5.67 13.96
N SER A 4 3.34 6.19 13.89
CA SER A 4 3.80 7.14 12.87
C SER A 4 3.65 6.59 11.44
N VAL A 5 3.92 5.30 11.25
CA VAL A 5 3.76 4.61 9.97
C VAL A 5 2.28 4.52 9.61
N ASN A 6 1.45 4.02 10.53
CA ASN A 6 0.02 3.87 10.30
C ASN A 6 -0.66 5.19 9.92
N GLN A 7 -0.35 6.27 10.65
CA GLN A 7 -0.92 7.60 10.40
C GLN A 7 -0.45 8.24 9.09
N SER A 8 0.78 7.92 8.66
CA SER A 8 1.38 8.56 7.48
C SER A 8 1.19 7.76 6.18
N PHE A 9 0.77 6.49 6.27
CA PHE A 9 0.79 5.57 5.13
C PHE A 9 -0.06 6.06 3.95
N ARG A 10 -1.27 6.57 4.21
CA ARG A 10 -2.14 7.09 3.15
C ARG A 10 -1.45 8.22 2.37
N GLY A 11 -0.96 9.24 3.08
CA GLY A 11 -0.26 10.38 2.46
C GLY A 11 1.02 9.97 1.73
N PHE A 12 1.72 8.95 2.23
CA PHE A 12 2.87 8.36 1.55
C PHE A 12 2.48 7.63 0.26
N ASN A 13 1.39 6.86 0.26
CA ASN A 13 1.05 5.94 -0.81
C ASN A 13 0.20 6.56 -1.94
N GLU A 14 -0.62 7.56 -1.60
CA GLU A 14 -1.53 8.25 -2.54
C GLU A 14 -0.82 8.85 -3.78
N PRO A 15 0.37 9.46 -3.69
CA PRO A 15 1.09 9.94 -4.87
C PRO A 15 1.46 8.85 -5.88
N PHE A 16 1.50 7.57 -5.47
CA PHE A 16 1.84 6.45 -6.34
C PHE A 16 0.63 5.78 -6.98
N GLU A 17 -0.47 5.64 -6.21
CA GLU A 17 -1.67 4.89 -6.63
C GLU A 17 -2.84 5.79 -7.06
N GLY A 18 -2.88 7.04 -6.57
CA GLY A 18 -4.08 7.86 -6.55
C GLY A 18 -5.17 7.32 -5.62
N VAL A 19 -6.29 8.04 -5.53
CA VAL A 19 -7.51 7.61 -4.81
C VAL A 19 -8.67 7.51 -5.79
N VAL A 20 -9.17 6.30 -6.02
CA VAL A 20 -10.33 6.03 -6.88
C VAL A 20 -11.48 5.51 -6.03
N LYS A 21 -12.46 6.37 -5.70
CA LYS A 21 -13.54 6.02 -4.77
C LYS A 21 -14.50 4.94 -5.30
N TYR A 22 -14.55 4.75 -6.62
CA TYR A 22 -15.40 3.78 -7.30
C TYR A 22 -14.61 2.55 -7.75
N MET A 23 -15.29 1.44 -7.99
CA MET A 23 -14.65 0.22 -8.48
C MET A 23 -14.03 0.44 -9.87
N TYR A 24 -12.88 -0.15 -10.14
CA TYR A 24 -12.24 -0.10 -11.46
C TYR A 24 -11.51 -1.41 -11.76
N LEU A 25 -11.18 -1.64 -13.03
CA LEU A 25 -10.30 -2.74 -13.41
C LEU A 25 -8.83 -2.27 -13.38
N ASP A 26 -7.99 -3.01 -12.67
CA ASP A 26 -6.54 -2.84 -12.78
C ASP A 26 -6.00 -3.40 -14.11
N ILE A 27 -4.69 -3.29 -14.33
CA ILE A 27 -4.03 -3.75 -15.55
C ILE A 27 -4.17 -5.28 -15.78
N LEU A 28 -4.48 -6.04 -14.73
CA LEU A 28 -4.70 -7.48 -14.78
C LEU A 28 -6.18 -7.84 -14.96
N GLY A 29 -7.09 -6.85 -15.08
CA GLY A 29 -8.53 -7.09 -15.22
C GLY A 29 -9.22 -7.49 -13.92
N LEU A 30 -8.58 -7.23 -12.77
CA LEU A 30 -9.13 -7.49 -11.45
C LEU A 30 -9.83 -6.25 -10.91
N VAL A 31 -10.92 -6.44 -10.16
CA VAL A 31 -11.69 -5.32 -9.61
C VAL A 31 -10.98 -4.77 -8.38
N THR A 32 -10.75 -3.46 -8.40
CA THR A 32 -9.94 -2.71 -7.43
C THR A 32 -10.68 -1.42 -7.04
N VAL A 33 -10.41 -0.88 -5.84
CA VAL A 33 -11.01 0.38 -5.34
C VAL A 33 -10.05 1.14 -4.41
N GLY A 34 -10.32 2.41 -4.16
CA GLY A 34 -9.57 3.26 -3.24
C GLY A 34 -8.15 3.50 -3.73
N VAL A 35 -7.18 3.22 -2.86
CA VAL A 35 -5.74 3.38 -3.12
C VAL A 35 -5.14 2.04 -3.57
N GLY A 36 -5.60 1.51 -4.71
CA GLY A 36 -5.10 0.24 -5.25
C GLY A 36 -5.51 -1.01 -4.46
N ASN A 37 -6.64 -0.99 -3.73
CA ASN A 37 -7.10 -2.16 -2.98
C ASN A 37 -7.84 -3.15 -3.88
N LEU A 38 -7.22 -4.29 -4.14
CA LEU A 38 -7.83 -5.43 -4.82
C LEU A 38 -9.03 -5.95 -4.03
N ILE A 39 -10.18 -6.06 -4.69
CA ILE A 39 -11.46 -6.58 -4.17
C ILE A 39 -12.01 -7.70 -5.08
N ASP A 40 -11.09 -8.47 -5.66
CA ASP A 40 -11.33 -9.73 -6.38
C ASP A 40 -10.72 -10.85 -5.51
N PRO A 41 -11.48 -11.85 -5.03
CA PRO A 41 -12.83 -12.24 -5.46
C PRO A 41 -13.97 -11.38 -4.90
N ILE A 42 -15.17 -11.51 -5.48
CA ILE A 42 -16.39 -10.76 -5.14
C ILE A 42 -16.72 -10.70 -3.64
N SER A 43 -16.34 -11.71 -2.86
CA SER A 43 -16.55 -11.71 -1.41
C SER A 43 -15.86 -10.52 -0.72
N ALA A 44 -14.71 -10.07 -1.22
CA ALA A 44 -14.00 -8.90 -0.73
C ALA A 44 -14.76 -7.60 -1.04
N ALA A 45 -15.38 -7.49 -2.22
CA ALA A 45 -16.21 -6.33 -2.57
C ALA A 45 -17.47 -6.25 -1.68
N LEU A 46 -18.10 -7.41 -1.44
CA LEU A 46 -19.35 -7.53 -0.67
C LEU A 46 -19.19 -7.23 0.82
N SER A 47 -17.97 -7.18 1.35
CA SER A 47 -17.69 -6.78 2.73
C SER A 47 -17.54 -5.26 2.92
N LEU A 48 -17.51 -4.48 1.84
CA LEU A 48 -17.23 -3.05 1.91
C LEU A 48 -18.51 -2.21 1.98
N PRO A 49 -18.50 -1.08 2.72
CA PRO A 49 -19.65 -0.22 2.90
C PRO A 49 -19.81 0.74 1.72
N PHE A 50 -20.06 0.21 0.52
CA PHE A 50 -20.33 1.04 -0.65
C PHE A 50 -21.60 1.87 -0.45
N GLN A 51 -21.57 3.09 -0.95
CA GLN A 51 -22.69 4.02 -1.00
C GLN A 51 -22.91 4.49 -2.44
N TYR A 52 -24.10 4.99 -2.75
CA TYR A 52 -24.35 5.57 -4.06
C TYR A 52 -23.58 6.89 -4.25
N GLN A 53 -23.00 7.07 -5.44
CA GLN A 53 -22.29 8.29 -5.83
C GLN A 53 -23.23 9.51 -5.86
N ASN A 54 -22.70 10.67 -5.52
CA ASN A 54 -23.37 11.94 -5.78
C ASN A 54 -23.16 12.38 -7.25
N LYS A 55 -24.01 11.87 -8.16
CA LYS A 55 -23.98 12.21 -9.59
C LYS A 55 -25.37 12.17 -10.25
N PRO A 56 -25.56 12.79 -11.43
CA PRO A 56 -26.84 12.75 -12.15
C PRO A 56 -27.35 11.32 -12.38
N GLY A 57 -28.65 11.12 -12.17
CA GLY A 57 -29.32 9.82 -12.33
C GLY A 57 -29.35 8.96 -11.05
N ILE A 58 -28.62 9.33 -10.00
CA ILE A 58 -28.72 8.67 -8.69
C ILE A 58 -29.81 9.33 -7.85
N LYS A 59 -30.80 8.55 -7.40
CA LYS A 59 -31.94 9.04 -6.62
C LYS A 59 -31.63 9.26 -5.14
N THR A 60 -30.71 8.47 -4.59
CA THR A 60 -30.39 8.45 -3.16
C THR A 60 -28.87 8.50 -2.98
N PRO A 61 -28.22 9.65 -3.28
CA PRO A 61 -26.78 9.78 -3.10
C PRO A 61 -26.40 9.54 -1.65
N GLU A 62 -25.21 8.97 -1.42
CA GLU A 62 -24.64 8.63 -0.11
C GLU A 62 -25.42 7.57 0.70
N ALA A 63 -26.58 7.12 0.22
CA ALA A 63 -27.29 6.01 0.85
C ALA A 63 -26.47 4.70 0.72
N PRO A 64 -26.45 3.83 1.76
CA PRO A 64 -25.77 2.54 1.68
C PRO A 64 -26.31 1.67 0.54
N ALA A 65 -25.40 1.05 -0.21
CA ALA A 65 -25.74 0.10 -1.25
C ALA A 65 -26.02 -1.29 -0.66
N SER A 66 -27.03 -1.98 -1.18
CA SER A 66 -27.27 -3.38 -0.79
C SER A 66 -26.22 -4.30 -1.41
N ARG A 67 -26.00 -5.47 -0.81
CA ARG A 67 -25.10 -6.51 -1.34
C ARG A 67 -25.40 -6.88 -2.79
N ALA A 68 -26.68 -6.96 -3.16
CA ALA A 68 -27.09 -7.27 -4.54
C ALA A 68 -26.68 -6.19 -5.54
N VAL A 69 -26.72 -4.90 -5.15
CA VAL A 69 -26.30 -3.78 -6.01
C VAL A 69 -24.77 -3.77 -6.15
N ILE A 70 -24.04 -4.01 -5.06
CA ILE A 70 -22.58 -4.15 -5.06
C ILE A 70 -22.15 -5.29 -6.00
N GLU A 71 -22.78 -6.46 -5.88
CA GLU A 71 -22.51 -7.61 -6.74
C GLU A 71 -22.81 -7.33 -8.21
N ALA A 72 -23.92 -6.66 -8.51
CA ALA A 72 -24.29 -6.31 -9.88
C ALA A 72 -23.25 -5.38 -10.53
N GLU A 73 -22.80 -4.34 -9.82
CA GLU A 73 -21.78 -3.41 -10.33
C GLU A 73 -20.41 -4.08 -10.49
N TRP A 74 -20.02 -4.93 -9.53
CA TRP A 74 -18.78 -5.72 -9.62
C TRP A 74 -18.80 -6.64 -10.86
N LYS A 75 -19.91 -7.36 -11.09
CA LYS A 75 -20.07 -8.23 -12.27
C LYS A 75 -20.09 -7.44 -13.58
N LEU A 76 -20.72 -6.26 -13.57
CA LEU A 76 -20.73 -5.35 -14.73
C LEU A 76 -19.31 -4.94 -15.11
N LEU A 77 -18.46 -4.57 -14.16
CA LEU A 77 -17.06 -4.28 -14.46
C LEU A 77 -16.31 -5.53 -14.96
N LYS A 78 -16.51 -6.69 -14.33
CA LYS A 78 -15.91 -7.94 -14.81
C LYS A 78 -16.30 -8.27 -16.26
N SER A 79 -17.50 -7.93 -16.72
CA SER A 79 -17.92 -8.17 -18.10
C SER A 79 -17.27 -7.23 -19.12
N HIS A 80 -16.59 -6.17 -18.68
CA HIS A 80 -15.93 -5.16 -19.52
C HIS A 80 -14.39 -5.22 -19.38
N GLN A 81 -13.79 -6.40 -19.63
CA GLN A 81 -12.35 -6.61 -19.48
C GLN A 81 -11.48 -5.68 -20.35
N GLU A 82 -12.02 -5.13 -21.43
CA GLU A 82 -11.34 -4.14 -22.26
C GLU A 82 -10.99 -2.85 -21.49
N LEU A 83 -11.72 -2.52 -20.42
CA LEU A 83 -11.47 -1.32 -19.61
C LEU A 83 -10.14 -1.38 -18.85
N ALA A 84 -9.62 -2.58 -18.58
CA ALA A 84 -8.33 -2.78 -17.91
C ALA A 84 -7.17 -2.06 -18.63
N LYS A 85 -7.24 -1.97 -19.97
CA LYS A 85 -6.23 -1.31 -20.80
C LYS A 85 -6.46 0.19 -20.96
N LEU A 86 -7.65 0.68 -20.57
CA LEU A 86 -8.05 2.10 -20.68
C LEU A 86 -7.91 2.86 -19.36
N GLY A 87 -7.59 2.14 -18.28
CA GLY A 87 -7.36 2.70 -16.95
C GLY A 87 -8.64 3.07 -16.20
N HIS A 88 -8.48 3.46 -14.94
CA HIS A 88 -9.59 3.62 -13.99
C HIS A 88 -10.66 4.64 -14.45
N ARG A 89 -10.27 5.70 -15.16
CA ARG A 89 -11.21 6.74 -15.64
C ARG A 89 -12.25 6.20 -16.62
N ALA A 90 -11.89 5.18 -17.41
CA ALA A 90 -12.82 4.52 -18.32
C ALA A 90 -13.93 3.74 -17.59
N CYS A 91 -13.66 3.28 -16.36
CA CYS A 91 -14.61 2.56 -15.52
C CYS A 91 -15.69 3.50 -14.92
N LYS A 92 -15.37 4.78 -14.73
CA LYS A 92 -16.24 5.75 -14.02
C LYS A 92 -17.68 5.81 -14.56
N LYS A 93 -17.85 5.69 -15.88
CA LYS A 93 -19.17 5.74 -16.52
C LYS A 93 -20.04 4.51 -16.24
N PHE A 94 -19.43 3.40 -15.82
CA PHE A 94 -20.11 2.14 -15.49
C PHE A 94 -20.39 1.98 -13.99
N THR A 95 -19.78 2.81 -13.15
CA THR A 95 -19.94 2.74 -11.69
C THR A 95 -20.91 3.77 -11.17
N ASN A 96 -21.82 3.35 -10.31
CA ASN A 96 -22.75 4.17 -9.54
C ASN A 96 -22.45 4.14 -8.05
N LEU A 97 -21.57 3.24 -7.60
CA LEU A 97 -21.17 3.12 -6.20
C LEU A 97 -19.79 3.72 -5.94
N GLU A 98 -19.58 4.16 -4.71
CA GLU A 98 -18.28 4.60 -4.21
C GLU A 98 -18.11 4.27 -2.74
N LEU A 99 -16.86 4.32 -2.26
CA LEU A 99 -16.53 4.34 -0.84
C LEU A 99 -16.39 5.78 -0.35
N SER A 100 -16.85 6.03 0.87
CA SER A 100 -16.55 7.27 1.59
C SER A 100 -15.06 7.34 1.94
N GLU A 101 -14.57 8.55 2.27
CA GLU A 101 -13.18 8.74 2.71
C GLU A 101 -12.84 7.86 3.92
N THR A 102 -13.73 7.83 4.91
CA THR A 102 -13.56 7.00 6.12
C THR A 102 -13.54 5.51 5.79
N ALA A 103 -14.36 5.06 4.83
CA ALA A 103 -14.33 3.67 4.39
C ALA A 103 -13.00 3.31 3.69
N ILE A 104 -12.43 4.24 2.92
CA ILE A 104 -11.12 4.07 2.28
C ILE A 104 -10.01 4.03 3.35
N ASP A 105 -10.04 4.92 4.34
CA ASP A 105 -9.06 4.93 5.43
C ASP A 105 -9.09 3.63 6.23
N ASN A 106 -10.28 3.15 6.59
CA ASN A 106 -10.46 1.87 7.27
C ASN A 106 -9.95 0.70 6.43
N LEU A 107 -10.21 0.71 5.12
CA LEU A 107 -9.72 -0.32 4.21
C LEU A 107 -8.19 -0.33 4.13
N ILE A 108 -7.55 0.84 4.07
CA ILE A 108 -6.09 0.98 4.10
C ILE A 108 -5.53 0.39 5.39
N GLN A 109 -6.07 0.78 6.54
CA GLN A 109 -5.61 0.28 7.84
C GLN A 109 -5.75 -1.24 7.94
N GLN A 110 -6.89 -1.80 7.54
CA GLN A 110 -7.10 -3.26 7.53
C GLN A 110 -6.08 -3.97 6.65
N ARG A 111 -5.81 -3.43 5.45
CA ARG A 111 -4.84 -4.03 4.53
C ARG A 111 -3.41 -3.94 5.06
N LEU A 112 -3.04 -2.84 5.71
CA LEU A 112 -1.74 -2.70 6.37
C LEU A 112 -1.56 -3.73 7.47
N LEU A 113 -2.56 -3.89 8.35
CA LEU A 113 -2.52 -4.89 9.42
C LEU A 113 -2.40 -6.31 8.86
N GLN A 114 -3.10 -6.62 7.77
CA GLN A 114 -2.97 -7.91 7.09
C GLN A 114 -1.57 -8.13 6.50
N ASN A 115 -1.02 -7.11 5.82
CA ASN A 115 0.33 -7.18 5.25
C ASN A 115 1.39 -7.33 6.35
N GLU A 116 1.31 -6.53 7.41
CA GLU A 116 2.17 -6.65 8.58
C GLU A 116 2.10 -8.07 9.18
N ALA A 117 0.90 -8.55 9.48
CA ALA A 117 0.72 -9.87 10.06
C ALA A 117 1.25 -10.98 9.14
N PHE A 118 1.13 -10.82 7.82
CA PHE A 118 1.68 -11.76 6.84
C PHE A 118 3.21 -11.70 6.81
N LEU A 119 3.80 -10.51 6.82
CA LEU A 119 5.25 -10.32 6.83
C LEU A 119 5.87 -10.94 8.08
N LYS A 120 5.31 -10.67 9.27
CA LYS A 120 5.83 -11.16 10.56
C LYS A 120 5.88 -12.69 10.67
N ARG A 121 5.10 -13.43 9.87
CA ARG A 121 5.18 -14.90 9.79
C ARG A 121 6.40 -15.40 9.01
N GLN A 122 7.03 -14.55 8.21
CA GLN A 122 8.21 -14.89 7.43
C GLN A 122 9.46 -14.65 8.28
N LYS A 123 10.33 -15.66 8.37
CA LYS A 123 11.56 -15.62 9.18
C LYS A 123 12.34 -14.29 9.05
N PRO A 124 12.57 -13.74 7.85
CA PRO A 124 13.37 -12.52 7.71
C PRO A 124 12.74 -11.26 8.32
N PHE A 125 11.43 -11.27 8.57
CA PHE A 125 10.67 -10.10 9.02
C PHE A 125 10.04 -10.30 10.40
N ARG A 126 10.39 -11.38 11.12
CA ARG A 126 9.79 -11.71 12.44
C ARG A 126 10.00 -10.62 13.49
N ASN A 127 11.10 -9.86 13.39
CA ASN A 127 11.46 -8.78 14.30
C ASN A 127 10.95 -7.40 13.83
N PHE A 128 9.98 -7.36 12.91
CA PHE A 128 9.44 -6.14 12.32
C PHE A 128 9.07 -5.06 13.34
N ASP A 129 8.55 -5.46 14.51
CA ASP A 129 8.14 -4.50 15.56
C ASP A 129 9.32 -3.66 16.10
N ASN A 130 10.55 -4.19 16.01
CA ASN A 130 11.77 -3.52 16.46
C ASN A 130 12.45 -2.70 15.35
N TRP A 131 11.89 -2.69 14.14
CA TRP A 131 12.46 -1.93 13.03
C TRP A 131 12.18 -0.43 13.19
N PRO A 132 13.06 0.44 12.65
CA PRO A 132 12.75 1.85 12.46
C PRO A 132 11.46 2.05 11.65
N ALA A 133 10.70 3.10 11.97
CA ALA A 133 9.45 3.45 11.30
C ALA A 133 9.63 3.60 9.79
N ASP A 134 10.73 4.22 9.33
CA ASP A 134 11.04 4.32 7.91
C ASP A 134 11.20 2.94 7.24
N ALA A 135 11.94 2.01 7.87
CA ALA A 135 12.09 0.65 7.35
C ALA A 135 10.76 -0.14 7.35
N GLN A 136 9.91 0.06 8.36
CA GLN A 136 8.55 -0.50 8.39
C GLN A 136 7.68 0.05 7.24
N MET A 137 7.70 1.38 7.02
CA MET A 137 7.00 2.03 5.91
C MET A 137 7.48 1.48 4.56
N ALA A 138 8.79 1.28 4.38
CA ALA A 138 9.37 0.79 3.14
C ALA A 138 8.88 -0.63 2.78
N ILE A 139 8.96 -1.57 3.73
CA ILE A 139 8.52 -2.95 3.46
C ILE A 139 6.99 -3.04 3.31
N LEU A 140 6.22 -2.23 4.03
CA LEU A 140 4.76 -2.16 3.86
C LEU A 140 4.38 -1.56 2.50
N SER A 141 5.11 -0.55 2.02
CA SER A 141 4.98 0.00 0.66
C SER A 141 5.26 -1.05 -0.41
N MET A 142 6.31 -1.85 -0.24
CA MET A 142 6.61 -2.96 -1.15
C MET A 142 5.51 -4.03 -1.10
N ALA A 143 5.08 -4.43 0.09
CA ALA A 143 3.99 -5.38 0.26
C ALA A 143 2.67 -4.88 -0.34
N TRP A 144 2.41 -3.57 -0.32
CA TRP A 144 1.26 -2.95 -0.99
C TRP A 144 1.33 -3.12 -2.50
N ALA A 145 2.48 -2.79 -3.10
CA ALA A 145 2.63 -2.74 -4.55
C ALA A 145 2.70 -4.12 -5.23
N MET A 146 3.25 -5.13 -4.55
CA MET A 146 3.53 -6.45 -5.16
C MET A 146 3.09 -7.64 -4.29
N GLY A 147 2.37 -7.38 -3.20
CA GLY A 147 1.97 -8.39 -2.23
C GLY A 147 3.11 -8.79 -1.28
N PRO A 148 2.79 -9.22 -0.04
CA PRO A 148 3.80 -9.61 0.95
C PRO A 148 4.37 -11.02 0.70
N GLY A 149 3.78 -11.80 -0.21
CA GLY A 149 3.99 -13.24 -0.35
C GLY A 149 5.37 -13.67 -0.83
N ASN A 150 6.08 -12.83 -1.60
CA ASN A 150 7.33 -13.21 -2.25
C ASN A 150 8.56 -12.46 -1.73
N LEU A 151 8.40 -11.52 -0.80
CA LEU A 151 9.51 -10.67 -0.32
C LEU A 151 10.61 -11.48 0.40
N HIS A 152 10.27 -12.56 1.13
CA HIS A 152 11.28 -13.45 1.73
C HIS A 152 12.17 -14.18 0.70
N LYS A 153 11.73 -14.28 -0.57
CA LYS A 153 12.49 -14.95 -1.63
C LYS A 153 13.58 -14.04 -2.23
N TRP A 154 13.56 -12.75 -1.91
CA TRP A 154 14.56 -11.80 -2.36
C TRP A 154 15.77 -11.93 -1.44
N THR A 155 16.58 -12.96 -1.64
CA THR A 155 17.53 -13.48 -0.64
C THR A 155 18.47 -12.42 -0.04
N LEU A 156 19.03 -11.51 -0.85
CA LEU A 156 19.89 -10.42 -0.36
C LEU A 156 19.10 -9.40 0.47
N PHE A 157 17.96 -8.94 -0.05
CA PHE A 157 17.06 -8.02 0.66
C PHE A 157 16.53 -8.61 1.96
N ALA A 158 15.95 -9.81 1.89
CA ALA A 158 15.40 -10.51 3.04
C ALA A 158 16.48 -10.79 4.10
N GLY A 159 17.64 -11.30 3.70
CA GLY A 159 18.75 -11.53 4.63
C GLY A 159 19.23 -10.24 5.30
N ALA A 160 19.27 -9.13 4.57
CA ALA A 160 19.61 -7.81 5.10
C ALA A 160 18.57 -7.33 6.14
N CYS A 161 17.29 -7.43 5.80
CA CYS A 161 16.18 -7.17 6.73
C CYS A 161 16.25 -8.03 8.01
N GLU A 162 16.58 -9.33 7.90
CA GLU A 162 16.71 -10.23 9.06
C GLU A 162 17.76 -9.74 10.06
N ARG A 163 18.84 -9.13 9.55
CA ARG A 163 19.95 -8.57 10.35
C ARG A 163 19.79 -7.09 10.68
N MET A 164 18.68 -6.45 10.28
CA MET A 164 18.48 -4.99 10.34
C MET A 164 19.59 -4.20 9.63
N ASP A 165 20.20 -4.79 8.61
CA ASP A 165 21.16 -4.16 7.70
C ASP A 165 20.40 -3.40 6.61
N PHE A 166 19.90 -2.21 6.95
CA PHE A 166 19.04 -1.47 6.06
C PHE A 166 19.79 -0.76 4.91
N ASP A 167 21.12 -0.63 4.99
CA ASP A 167 21.93 -0.20 3.84
C ASP A 167 21.85 -1.24 2.71
N THR A 168 22.13 -2.51 3.04
CA THR A 168 22.00 -3.59 2.04
C THR A 168 20.55 -3.76 1.60
N ALA A 169 19.57 -3.57 2.49
CA ALA A 169 18.17 -3.60 2.11
C ALA A 169 17.82 -2.51 1.08
N ALA A 170 18.31 -1.28 1.27
CA ALA A 170 18.09 -0.15 0.37
C ALA A 170 18.61 -0.41 -1.05
N GLU A 171 19.77 -1.09 -1.17
CA GLU A 171 20.33 -1.45 -2.47
C GLU A 171 19.60 -2.62 -3.15
N ASN A 172 18.88 -3.43 -2.38
CA ASN A 172 18.22 -4.65 -2.86
C ASN A 172 16.68 -4.59 -2.85
N CYS A 173 16.07 -3.44 -2.56
CA CYS A 173 14.61 -3.29 -2.46
C CYS A 173 13.90 -2.92 -3.79
N ARG A 174 14.60 -2.97 -4.93
CA ARG A 174 14.09 -2.47 -6.21
C ARG A 174 13.01 -3.38 -6.81
N ILE A 175 11.78 -2.90 -6.89
CA ILE A 175 10.66 -3.53 -7.61
C ILE A 175 10.91 -3.46 -9.12
N ARG A 176 10.57 -4.53 -9.84
CA ARG A 176 10.71 -4.60 -11.30
C ARG A 176 9.85 -3.53 -11.99
N GLU A 177 10.51 -2.66 -12.78
CA GLU A 177 9.87 -1.54 -13.49
C GLU A 177 9.38 -1.90 -14.90
N ALA A 178 9.87 -3.00 -15.47
CA ALA A 178 9.50 -3.43 -16.82
C ALA A 178 7.98 -3.72 -16.89
N GLY A 179 7.27 -2.98 -17.74
CA GLY A 179 5.80 -3.07 -17.85
C GLY A 179 5.02 -2.37 -16.73
N ASN A 180 5.70 -1.71 -15.79
CA ASN A 180 5.07 -0.98 -14.69
C ASN A 180 5.89 0.29 -14.33
N PRO A 181 5.94 1.31 -15.19
CA PRO A 181 6.72 2.52 -14.92
C PRO A 181 6.23 3.30 -13.67
N GLY A 182 4.99 3.04 -13.22
CA GLY A 182 4.42 3.64 -12.00
C GLY A 182 5.22 3.31 -10.72
N VAL A 183 6.00 2.23 -10.70
CA VAL A 183 6.82 1.87 -9.52
C VAL A 183 8.16 2.61 -9.45
N ILE A 184 8.58 3.33 -10.50
CA ILE A 184 9.85 4.09 -10.50
C ILE A 184 9.92 5.10 -9.32
N PRO A 185 8.94 6.00 -9.12
CA PRO A 185 8.96 6.91 -7.97
C PRO A 185 8.86 6.16 -6.63
N ARG A 186 8.10 5.06 -6.57
CA ARG A 186 8.00 4.20 -5.39
C ARG A 186 9.35 3.56 -5.02
N ASN A 187 10.10 3.08 -6.00
CA ASN A 187 11.45 2.52 -5.80
C ASN A 187 12.40 3.53 -5.18
N LYS A 188 12.35 4.80 -5.62
CA LYS A 188 13.15 5.88 -5.04
C LYS A 188 12.77 6.13 -3.58
N ALA A 189 11.47 6.21 -3.29
CA ALA A 189 10.96 6.41 -1.93
C ALA A 189 11.30 5.24 -0.99
N ASN A 190 11.14 3.99 -1.44
CA ASN A 190 11.50 2.81 -0.65
C ASN A 190 13.00 2.78 -0.34
N LYS A 191 13.85 3.11 -1.32
CA LYS A 191 15.31 3.20 -1.10
C LYS A 191 15.66 4.28 -0.07
N HIS A 192 15.04 5.47 -0.16
CA HIS A 192 15.21 6.54 0.83
C HIS A 192 14.80 6.07 2.23
N LEU A 193 13.62 5.47 2.37
CA LEU A 193 13.14 4.96 3.65
C LEU A 193 14.08 3.92 4.27
N PHE A 194 14.63 2.99 3.49
CA PHE A 194 15.62 2.05 4.02
C PHE A 194 16.93 2.73 4.41
N ASN A 195 17.42 3.71 3.63
CA ASN A 195 18.58 4.51 4.01
C ASN A 195 18.35 5.29 5.33
N ASN A 196 17.16 5.86 5.52
CA ASN A 196 16.78 6.46 6.80
C ASN A 196 16.79 5.42 7.92
N GLY A 197 16.23 4.23 7.68
CA GLY A 197 16.29 3.11 8.62
C GLY A 197 17.72 2.75 9.03
N ALA A 198 18.68 2.76 8.09
CA ALA A 198 20.08 2.51 8.39
C ALA A 198 20.68 3.61 9.29
N SER A 199 20.40 4.88 9.00
CA SER A 199 20.82 6.00 9.85
C SER A 199 20.24 5.95 11.26
N VAL A 200 18.96 5.56 11.39
CA VAL A 200 18.30 5.41 12.69
C VAL A 200 18.96 4.29 13.49
N VAL A 201 19.19 3.11 12.90
CA VAL A 201 19.88 2.00 13.59
C VAL A 201 21.28 2.42 14.05
N ALA A 202 22.02 3.18 13.23
CA ALA A 202 23.36 3.63 13.56
C ALA A 202 23.43 4.67 14.69
N GLY A 203 22.37 5.44 14.92
CA GLY A 203 22.37 6.55 15.89
C GLY A 203 21.41 6.42 17.06
N GLU A 204 20.60 5.36 17.13
CA GLU A 204 19.61 5.20 18.20
C GLU A 204 20.26 4.95 19.56
N ALA A 205 21.28 4.10 19.64
CA ALA A 205 22.00 3.82 20.89
C ALA A 205 22.66 5.06 21.50
N ASP A 206 23.05 6.03 20.66
CA ASP A 206 23.65 7.29 21.06
C ASP A 206 22.61 8.41 21.29
N GLY A 207 21.32 8.10 21.12
CA GLY A 207 20.21 9.03 21.35
C GLY A 207 19.96 10.04 20.22
N PHE A 208 20.57 9.88 19.05
CA PHE A 208 20.34 10.78 17.91
C PHE A 208 18.97 10.57 17.24
N TYR A 209 18.45 9.34 17.31
CA TYR A 209 17.21 8.96 16.63
C TYR A 209 16.31 8.08 17.50
N GLN A 210 15.02 8.04 17.15
CA GLN A 210 14.03 7.17 17.78
C GLN A 210 13.46 6.21 16.73
N LEU A 211 13.43 4.91 17.04
CA LEU A 211 12.88 3.88 16.15
C LEU A 211 11.44 4.17 15.71
N SER A 212 10.63 4.77 16.59
CA SER A 212 9.21 5.04 16.33
C SER A 212 8.95 6.31 15.50
N THR A 213 9.95 7.17 15.30
CA THR A 213 9.79 8.40 14.50
C THR A 213 9.96 8.09 13.02
N LEU A 214 9.00 8.54 12.20
CA LEU A 214 9.11 8.49 10.75
C LEU A 214 9.83 9.76 10.27
N TYR A 215 11.03 9.61 9.71
CA TYR A 215 11.86 10.74 9.27
C TYR A 215 11.58 11.17 7.83
N TYR A 216 11.09 10.27 7.00
CA TYR A 216 10.64 10.58 5.64
C TYR A 216 9.62 11.74 5.64
N PRO A 217 9.73 12.73 4.73
CA PRO A 217 10.58 12.74 3.53
C PRO A 217 11.96 13.38 3.72
N ILE A 218 12.42 13.60 4.95
CA ILE A 218 13.74 14.16 5.24
C ILE A 218 14.78 13.03 5.27
N TRP A 219 16.04 13.34 4.95
CA TRP A 219 17.15 12.42 5.12
C TRP A 219 17.63 12.42 6.58
N ALA A 220 17.59 11.25 7.22
CA ALA A 220 18.34 11.01 8.44
C ALA A 220 19.80 10.75 8.09
N MET A 221 20.73 11.46 8.74
CA MET A 221 22.16 11.34 8.48
C MET A 221 22.80 10.38 9.49
N LYS A 222 23.68 9.49 9.03
CA LYS A 222 24.45 8.66 9.95
C LYS A 222 25.31 9.54 10.85
N PRO A 223 25.31 9.31 12.18
CA PRO A 223 26.25 9.96 13.06
C PRO A 223 27.69 9.71 12.58
N GLN A 224 28.52 10.74 12.63
CA GLN A 224 29.95 10.56 12.44
C GLN A 224 30.49 9.99 13.75
N VAL A 225 31.03 8.77 13.71
CA VAL A 225 31.81 8.24 14.84
C VAL A 225 33.07 9.10 14.94
N VAL A 226 33.23 9.82 16.04
CA VAL A 226 34.45 10.59 16.37
C VAL A 226 35.43 9.68 17.07
#